data_AF-A0A5D2G1D0-F1
#
_entry.id   AF-A0A5D2G1D0-F1
#
_cell.length_a   1.000
_cell.length_b   1.000
_cell.length_c   1.000
_cell.angle_alpha   90.00
_cell.angle_beta   90.00
_cell.angle_gamma   90.00
#
_symmetry.space_group_name_H-M   'P 1'
#
loop_
_entity.id
_entity.type
_entity.pdbx_description
1 polymer ?
#
loop_
_entity_poly.entity_id
_entity_poly.type
_entity_poly.pdbx_seq_one_letter_code
_entity_poly.pdbx_strand_id
1 'polypeptide(L)'
;MNNLTMAHGNGAYREVSVTINGKFVGLEVVFLVIFTGGINPLFWEPIVAIGDFNLPSCDLDLTSFLGWLWDGKYHDSGIGVDVISFWLVNANLHFWLDHGTPKVDAQSVVYNSSVPAIQRR
;
A
#
# COMPACT_ATOMS: atom_id res chain seq x y z
N MET A 1 -8.00 -2.65 14.28
CA MET A 1 -9.13 -1.68 14.24
C MET A 1 -10.11 -1.97 15.36
N ASN A 2 -10.79 -0.96 15.89
CA ASN A 2 -11.60 -1.02 17.13
C ASN A 2 -13.02 -1.59 16.96
N ASN A 3 -13.34 -2.21 15.80
CA ASN A 3 -14.63 -2.86 15.49
C ASN A 3 -15.88 -1.98 15.74
N LEU A 4 -15.72 -0.65 15.69
CA LEU A 4 -16.82 0.29 15.84
C LEU A 4 -17.50 0.47 14.47
N THR A 5 -18.80 0.18 14.40
CA THR A 5 -19.64 0.29 13.19
C THR A 5 -20.02 1.72 12.81
N MET A 6 -19.49 2.74 13.49
CA MET A 6 -19.74 4.14 13.16
C MET A 6 -18.97 4.54 11.89
N ALA A 7 -19.60 5.33 11.00
CA ALA A 7 -19.01 5.80 9.73
C ALA A 7 -17.66 6.53 9.87
N HIS A 8 -17.29 6.95 11.09
CA HIS A 8 -16.03 7.64 11.42
C HIS A 8 -15.13 6.84 12.40
N GLY A 9 -15.44 5.56 12.65
CA GLY A 9 -14.85 4.78 13.75
C GLY A 9 -13.40 4.32 13.57
N ASN A 10 -12.89 4.30 12.33
CA ASN A 10 -11.60 3.68 12.01
C ASN A 10 -10.41 4.66 12.01
N GLY A 11 -10.58 5.87 12.55
CA GLY A 11 -9.52 6.86 12.71
C GLY A 11 -8.95 7.31 11.35
N ALA A 12 -7.72 7.82 11.35
CA ALA A 12 -7.04 8.28 10.13
C ALA A 12 -6.05 7.25 9.55
N TYR A 13 -5.88 6.09 10.19
CA TYR A 13 -5.05 5.01 9.64
C TYR A 13 -5.68 4.45 8.37
N ARG A 14 -4.88 4.27 7.33
CA ARG A 14 -5.29 3.71 6.04
C ARG A 14 -4.23 2.72 5.59
N GLU A 15 -4.70 1.58 5.14
CA GLU A 15 -3.87 0.48 4.70
C GLU A 15 -4.21 0.14 3.25
N VAL A 16 -3.22 0.22 2.34
CA VAL A 16 -3.41 -0.11 0.92
C VAL A 16 -2.66 -1.40 0.62
N SER A 17 -3.42 -2.46 0.36
CA SER A 17 -2.89 -3.77 0.01
C SER A 17 -2.92 -3.98 -1.50
N VAL A 18 -1.90 -4.65 -2.02
CA VAL A 18 -1.82 -5.06 -3.42
C VAL A 18 -1.73 -6.58 -3.51
N THR A 19 -2.47 -7.14 -4.46
CA THR A 19 -2.47 -8.56 -4.77
C THR A 19 -2.16 -8.78 -6.25
N ILE A 20 -1.43 -9.86 -6.55
CA ILE A 20 -1.20 -10.34 -7.92
C ILE A 20 -1.70 -11.77 -7.99
N ASN A 21 -2.60 -12.07 -8.91
CA ASN A 21 -3.25 -13.37 -9.08
C ASN A 21 -3.88 -13.88 -7.76
N GLY A 22 -4.52 -12.98 -7.01
CA GLY A 22 -5.11 -13.28 -5.70
C GLY A 22 -4.11 -13.52 -4.57
N LYS A 23 -2.79 -13.41 -4.81
CA LYS A 23 -1.75 -13.52 -3.78
C LYS A 23 -1.34 -12.14 -3.30
N PHE A 24 -1.24 -11.96 -1.98
CA PHE A 24 -0.71 -10.74 -1.38
C PHE A 24 0.77 -10.54 -1.76
N VAL A 25 1.08 -9.37 -2.31
CA VAL A 25 2.45 -9.01 -2.71
C VAL A 25 3.03 -7.88 -1.88
N GLY A 26 2.17 -7.05 -1.30
CA GLY A 26 2.63 -6.04 -0.38
C GLY A 26 1.54 -5.10 0.06
N LEU A 27 2.00 -4.17 0.87
CA LEU A 27 1.19 -3.26 1.63
C LEU A 27 1.97 -1.96 1.81
N GLU A 28 1.29 -0.83 1.66
CA GLU A 28 1.77 0.44 2.16
C GLU A 28 0.75 1.10 3.11
N VAL A 29 1.28 1.68 4.19
CA VAL A 29 0.49 2.48 5.12
C VAL A 29 0.51 3.91 4.63
N VAL A 30 -0.66 4.44 4.28
CA VAL A 30 -0.76 5.83 3.82
C VAL A 30 -0.47 6.76 4.98
N PHE A 31 0.24 7.85 4.71
CA PHE A 31 0.43 8.92 5.68
C PHE A 31 -0.92 9.36 6.27
N LEU A 32 -0.91 9.64 7.58
CA LEU A 32 -2.10 10.01 8.33
C LEU A 32 -2.62 11.38 7.89
N VAL A 33 -3.69 11.40 7.09
CA VAL A 33 -4.37 12.65 6.71
C VAL A 33 -5.60 12.84 7.61
N ILE A 34 -5.59 13.92 8.40
CA ILE A 34 -6.65 14.27 9.34
C ILE A 34 -7.49 15.38 8.73
N PHE A 35 -8.65 15.00 8.19
CA PHE A 35 -9.62 15.94 7.62
C PHE A 35 -10.23 16.88 8.66
N THR A 36 -10.69 18.04 8.21
CA THR A 36 -11.53 18.95 9.01
C THR A 36 -12.70 18.20 9.66
N GLY A 37 -12.80 18.30 10.98
CA GLY A 37 -13.82 17.58 11.77
C GLY A 37 -13.47 16.11 12.07
N GLY A 38 -12.32 15.61 11.61
CA GLY A 38 -11.85 14.25 11.85
C GLY A 38 -11.40 13.96 13.29
N ILE A 39 -10.93 14.99 14.01
CA ILE A 39 -10.65 14.90 15.47
C ILE A 39 -11.89 15.24 16.29
N ASN A 40 -12.54 16.37 15.98
CA ASN A 40 -13.76 16.80 16.65
C ASN A 40 -14.68 17.53 15.67
N PRO A 41 -15.85 16.96 15.34
CA PRO A 41 -16.80 17.60 14.43
C PRO A 41 -17.49 18.84 15.03
N LEU A 42 -17.33 19.11 16.34
CA LEU A 42 -17.95 20.25 17.05
C LEU A 42 -17.06 21.50 17.08
N PHE A 43 -15.93 21.53 16.37
CA PHE A 43 -15.16 22.76 16.29
C PHE A 43 -15.91 23.85 15.55
N TRP A 44 -15.94 25.04 16.17
CA TRP A 44 -16.69 26.22 15.71
C TRP A 44 -16.22 26.75 14.35
N GLU A 45 -14.96 26.48 14.00
CA GLU A 45 -14.42 26.63 12.66
C GLU A 45 -13.63 25.38 12.28
N PRO A 46 -13.83 24.82 11.07
CA PRO A 46 -13.03 23.71 10.58
C PRO A 46 -11.57 24.14 10.40
N ILE A 47 -10.65 23.59 11.19
CA ILE A 47 -9.20 23.75 10.99
C ILE A 47 -8.69 22.57 10.15
N VAL A 48 -8.21 22.86 8.94
CA VAL A 48 -7.56 21.86 8.06
C VAL A 48 -6.14 21.59 8.53
N ALA A 49 -5.70 20.33 8.48
CA ALA A 49 -4.30 20.01 8.64
C ALA A 49 -3.48 20.51 7.44
N ILE A 50 -2.21 20.82 7.66
CA ILE A 50 -1.30 21.10 6.54
C ILE A 50 -1.22 19.85 5.67
N GLY A 51 -1.56 19.98 4.38
CA GLY A 51 -1.58 18.86 3.44
C GLY A 51 -2.89 18.07 3.38
N ASP A 52 -3.97 18.52 4.04
CA ASP A 52 -5.25 17.80 4.08
C ASP A 52 -5.89 17.57 2.70
N PHE A 53 -5.62 18.47 1.74
CA PHE A 53 -6.06 18.34 0.35
C PHE A 53 -5.02 17.68 -0.56
N ASN A 54 -3.84 17.36 -0.04
CA ASN A 54 -2.78 16.71 -0.78
C ASN A 54 -2.65 15.25 -0.32
N LEU A 55 -3.43 14.36 -0.94
CA LEU A 55 -3.33 12.93 -0.72
C LEU A 55 -2.16 12.40 -1.57
N PRO A 56 -1.02 12.01 -0.96
CA PRO A 56 0.09 11.46 -1.73
C PRO A 56 -0.30 10.09 -2.30
N SER A 57 0.16 9.81 -3.52
CA SER A 57 0.16 8.46 -4.04
C SER A 57 1.14 7.59 -3.25
N CYS A 58 0.78 6.31 -3.10
CA CYS A 58 1.61 5.29 -2.49
C CYS A 58 2.32 4.51 -3.60
N ASP A 59 3.62 4.26 -3.44
CA ASP A 59 4.46 3.60 -4.43
C ASP A 59 4.94 2.26 -3.88
N LEU A 60 4.46 1.17 -4.50
CA LEU A 60 4.82 -0.18 -4.10
C LEU A 60 5.79 -0.81 -5.11
N ASP A 61 6.97 -1.19 -4.63
CA ASP A 61 7.98 -1.86 -5.46
C ASP A 61 7.66 -3.36 -5.64
N LEU A 62 7.37 -3.73 -6.89
CA LEU A 62 7.05 -5.10 -7.29
C LEU A 62 8.26 -5.88 -7.83
N THR A 63 9.47 -5.32 -7.77
CA THR A 63 10.69 -5.91 -8.36
C THR A 63 10.96 -7.34 -7.87
N SER A 64 10.71 -7.62 -6.59
CA SER A 64 10.89 -8.96 -6.00
C SER A 64 9.89 -10.01 -6.52
N PHE A 65 8.79 -9.57 -7.14
CA PHE A 65 7.75 -10.41 -7.74
C PHE A 65 7.75 -10.37 -9.27
N LEU A 66 8.73 -9.71 -9.90
CA LEU A 66 8.75 -9.53 -11.35
C LEU A 66 8.76 -10.85 -12.12
N GLY A 67 9.38 -11.90 -11.56
CA GLY A 67 9.34 -13.25 -12.13
C GLY A 67 7.94 -13.87 -12.21
N TRP A 68 6.98 -13.40 -11.40
CA TRP A 68 5.59 -13.83 -11.49
C TRP A 68 4.81 -13.09 -12.56
N LEU A 69 5.20 -11.85 -12.90
CA LEU A 69 4.54 -10.99 -13.88
C LEU A 69 5.11 -11.17 -15.31
N TRP A 70 6.30 -11.76 -15.41
CA TRP A 70 7.05 -11.89 -16.67
C TRP A 70 6.99 -13.31 -17.26
N ASP A 71 5.86 -14.01 -17.09
CA ASP A 71 5.68 -15.37 -17.62
C ASP A 71 4.91 -15.43 -18.96
N GLY A 72 4.54 -14.27 -19.51
CA GLY A 72 3.82 -14.12 -20.77
C GLY A 72 2.32 -14.44 -20.68
N LYS A 73 1.78 -14.61 -19.47
CA LYS A 73 0.36 -14.87 -19.25
C LYS A 73 -0.39 -13.62 -18.81
N TYR A 74 -1.71 -13.73 -18.74
CA TYR A 74 -2.54 -12.71 -18.12
C TYR A 74 -2.39 -12.79 -16.59
N HIS A 75 -2.23 -11.63 -15.97
CA HIS A 75 -2.17 -11.47 -14.52
C HIS A 75 -3.33 -10.60 -14.06
N ASP A 76 -3.97 -11.01 -12.97
CA ASP A 76 -4.96 -10.21 -12.25
C ASP A 76 -4.25 -9.39 -11.18
N SER A 77 -4.48 -8.09 -11.13
CA SER A 77 -3.92 -7.20 -10.09
C SER A 77 -5.06 -6.57 -9.31
N GLY A 78 -5.10 -6.83 -8.00
CA GLY A 78 -6.10 -6.29 -7.09
C GLY A 78 -5.51 -5.25 -6.14
N ILE A 79 -6.28 -4.21 -5.85
CA ILE A 79 -5.96 -3.18 -4.85
C ILE A 79 -7.08 -3.14 -3.83
N GLY A 80 -6.73 -3.20 -2.55
CA GLY A 80 -7.68 -3.18 -1.45
C GLY A 80 -7.33 -2.09 -0.44
N VAL A 81 -8.36 -1.37 0.03
CA VAL A 81 -8.24 -0.40 1.13
C VAL A 81 -9.22 -0.81 2.22
N ASP A 82 -8.71 -1.17 3.40
CA ASP A 82 -9.53 -1.71 4.48
C ASP A 82 -9.72 -0.69 5.60
N VAL A 83 -10.80 0.10 5.53
CA VAL A 83 -11.04 1.19 6.48
C VAL A 83 -12.51 1.59 6.58
N ILE A 84 -13.19 1.83 5.45
CA ILE A 84 -14.60 2.22 5.40
C ILE A 84 -15.28 1.46 4.27
N SER A 85 -16.61 1.58 4.15
CA SER A 85 -17.42 0.75 3.25
C SER A 85 -17.07 0.89 1.76
N PHE A 86 -16.46 1.99 1.32
CA PHE A 86 -15.98 2.15 -0.05
C PHE A 86 -14.84 3.14 -0.16
N TRP A 87 -14.00 2.96 -1.18
CA TRP A 87 -12.95 3.89 -1.60
C TRP A 87 -12.93 4.04 -3.11
N LEU A 88 -12.73 5.26 -3.59
CA LEU A 88 -12.32 5.50 -4.97
C LEU A 88 -10.81 5.40 -5.03
N VAL A 89 -10.31 4.50 -5.85
CA VAL A 89 -8.88 4.22 -5.99
C VAL A 89 -8.51 4.25 -7.46
N ASN A 90 -7.33 4.79 -7.75
CA ASN A 90 -6.69 4.69 -9.05
C ASN A 90 -5.27 4.16 -8.86
N ALA A 91 -4.72 3.55 -9.90
CA ALA A 91 -3.37 3.01 -9.90
C ALA A 91 -2.70 3.19 -11.25
N ASN A 92 -1.40 3.44 -11.20
CA ASN A 92 -0.53 3.44 -12.35
C ASN A 92 0.51 2.33 -12.17
N LEU A 93 0.84 1.65 -13.26
CA LEU A 93 1.87 0.63 -13.28
C LEU A 93 3.03 1.13 -14.14
N HIS A 94 4.19 1.31 -13.52
CA HIS A 94 5.39 1.81 -14.19
C HIS A 94 6.40 0.67 -14.37
N PHE A 95 7.07 0.65 -15.53
CA PHE A 95 8.09 -0.34 -15.86
C PHE A 95 9.34 0.35 -16.40
N TRP A 96 10.50 -0.20 -16.04
CA TRP A 96 11.76 0.11 -16.70
C TRP A 96 12.17 -1.06 -17.60
N LEU A 97 12.47 -0.75 -18.86
CA LEU A 97 12.95 -1.72 -19.83
C LEU A 97 14.46 -1.54 -20.03
N ASP A 98 15.20 -2.63 -19.92
CA ASP A 98 16.60 -2.67 -20.34
C ASP A 98 16.67 -2.88 -21.87
N HIS A 99 17.23 -1.91 -22.58
CA HIS A 99 17.40 -1.98 -24.04
C HIS A 99 18.70 -2.69 -24.45
N GLY A 100 19.63 -2.90 -23.52
CA GLY A 100 20.92 -3.55 -23.78
C GLY A 100 20.86 -5.07 -23.77
N THR A 101 19.81 -5.63 -23.16
CA THR A 101 19.67 -7.08 -22.97
C THR A 101 18.35 -7.58 -23.57
N PRO A 102 18.35 -8.60 -24.43
CA PRO A 102 17.13 -9.09 -25.07
C PRO A 102 16.18 -9.84 -24.12
N LYS A 103 16.69 -10.28 -22.95
CA LYS A 103 15.91 -11.00 -21.94
C LYS A 103 16.51 -10.78 -20.55
N VAL A 104 15.68 -10.43 -19.59
CA VAL A 104 16.01 -10.36 -18.16
C VAL A 104 15.21 -11.42 -17.43
N ASP A 105 15.88 -12.23 -16.60
CA ASP A 105 15.23 -13.21 -15.74
C ASP A 105 15.12 -12.63 -14.32
N ALA A 106 13.94 -12.77 -13.71
CA ALA A 106 13.66 -12.30 -12.36
C ALA A 106 13.18 -13.47 -11.48
N GLN A 107 13.66 -13.50 -10.24
CA GLN A 107 13.29 -14.53 -9.28
C GLN A 107 13.18 -13.93 -7.87
N SER A 108 12.15 -14.33 -7.12
CA SER A 108 12.09 -14.03 -5.70
C SER A 108 13.16 -14.85 -4.97
N VAL A 109 14.13 -14.17 -4.37
CA VAL A 109 15.18 -14.81 -3.58
C VAL A 109 14.67 -14.96 -2.15
N VAL A 110 14.43 -16.20 -1.72
CA VAL A 110 14.16 -16.48 -0.31
C VAL A 110 15.47 -16.32 0.47
N TYR A 111 15.55 -15.29 1.32
CA TYR A 111 16.70 -15.09 2.19
C TYR A 111 16.56 -15.92 3.46
N ASN A 112 17.15 -17.10 3.46
CA ASN A 112 17.28 -17.91 4.68
C ASN A 112 18.43 -17.36 5.53
N SER A 113 18.12 -16.45 6.47
CA SER A 113 19.07 -16.10 7.53
C SER A 113 18.94 -17.06 8.71
N SER A 114 20.07 -17.53 9.22
CA SER A 114 20.13 -18.05 10.58
C SER A 114 19.76 -16.92 11.55
N VAL A 115 18.91 -17.22 12.53
CA VAL A 115 18.48 -16.25 13.56
C VAL A 115 19.72 -15.59 14.17
N PRO A 116 19.89 -14.26 14.07
CA PRO A 116 21.01 -13.58 14.69
C PRO A 116 20.96 -13.78 16.20
N ALA A 117 22.07 -14.21 16.80
CA ALA A 117 22.18 -14.27 18.25
C ALA A 117 22.21 -12.83 18.81
N ILE A 118 21.05 -12.33 19.21
CA ILE A 118 20.93 -11.01 19.86
C ILE A 118 21.48 -11.16 21.28
N GLN A 119 22.74 -10.76 21.49
CA GLN A 119 23.28 -10.51 22.83
C GLN A 119 22.85 -9.10 23.25
N ARG A 120 21.87 -9.02 24.17
CA ARG A 120 21.60 -7.77 24.88
C ARG A 120 22.68 -7.58 25.94
N ARG A 121 23.35 -6.43 25.92
CA ARG A 121 24.26 -5.98 26.96
C ARG A 121 23.48 -5.30 28.08
#